data_AF-A0A7R9QBX2-F1
#
_entry.id   AF-A0A7R9QBX2-F1
#
_cell.length_a   1.000
_cell.length_b   1.000
_cell.length_c   1.000
_cell.angle_alpha   90.00
_cell.angle_beta   90.00
_cell.angle_gamma   90.00
#
_symmetry.space_group_name_H-M   'P 1'
#
loop_
_entity.id
_entity.type
_entity.pdbx_description
1 polymer ?
#
loop_
_entity_poly.entity_id
_entity_poly.type
_entity_poly.pdbx_seq_one_letter_code
_entity_poly.pdbx_strand_id
1 'polypeptide(L)'
;MQSLPDLYPNIKKEVKLKISCDKDSYDPNGCTGPALFNIEFIEATLNQHSLKSIERNRIDFENTIAQLIETPSSKVVLASLFIEKSIPILLNSYDFHNEDTHIERSLLGSILSWINDTNYMYPPSKRMFTNLLDSLGSIAEIRCDETNQFVLETAINYPKIIEYMAPRLLPSNTSTQCFLNMYQLIEQKLTKTPPQVSFVLLSKFDVSLWFRNASHEQCLSLIQVLGNALNSFGNKPKDEYLMVFGLYRKHLQYALIFRFPQYLPDVFNILLKRMKEQSISPCLWNDVLLSFGFFITQEDVDLSHFYLELKKYSNNQPLFTANELFDILSLMSTHLSEAYREISVEFLDHFKIYIQQYLTLISTLSFCWLNANSRMPPCDILNVWRPFYDNWNAVIQDQYSIEPFIAYVFTRIDWRHTLKNQSLTTEQMTLIVENISYTMVSLSSQKCLAEIDMQSIPFELLTATKVQSIGQVIVRVIKLKSYFFESNNTSHSFLLGLLKQICLLSDTDINDEDWLLKHKYYANSISYLLKDLSS
;
A
#
# COMPACT_ATOMS: atom_id res chain seq x y z
N MET A 1 47.02 4.84 -19.34
CA MET A 1 47.50 5.72 -20.43
C MET A 1 48.83 6.30 -19.99
N GLN A 2 49.95 5.83 -20.54
CA GLN A 2 51.28 6.42 -20.28
C GLN A 2 51.62 7.39 -21.41
N SER A 3 52.12 8.56 -21.04
CA SER A 3 52.47 9.67 -21.91
C SER A 3 53.62 9.29 -22.85
N LEU A 4 53.39 9.36 -24.17
CA LEU A 4 54.43 9.32 -25.21
C LEU A 4 55.70 10.14 -24.87
N PRO A 5 55.60 11.32 -24.22
CA PRO A 5 56.75 12.08 -23.74
C PRO A 5 57.76 11.33 -22.85
N ASP A 6 57.32 10.35 -22.06
CA ASP A 6 58.19 9.63 -21.10
C ASP A 6 58.98 8.48 -21.75
N LEU A 7 58.46 7.97 -22.88
CA LEU A 7 59.12 6.93 -23.68
C LEU A 7 60.10 7.54 -24.69
N TYR A 8 59.79 8.73 -25.20
CA TYR A 8 60.63 9.48 -26.14
C TYR A 8 60.95 10.89 -25.59
N PRO A 9 61.80 10.99 -24.55
CA PRO A 9 62.26 12.29 -24.08
C PRO A 9 63.04 13.01 -25.17
N ASN A 10 62.79 14.32 -25.26
CA ASN A 10 63.52 15.25 -26.11
C ASN A 10 64.87 15.57 -25.48
N ILE A 11 65.96 15.06 -26.06
CA ILE A 11 67.33 15.28 -25.57
C ILE A 11 68.09 16.18 -26.55
N LYS A 12 68.78 17.20 -26.04
CA LYS A 12 69.66 18.06 -26.83
C LYS A 12 70.92 17.28 -27.23
N LYS A 13 71.24 17.26 -28.52
CA LYS A 13 72.50 16.73 -29.06
C LYS A 13 73.24 17.79 -29.84
N GLU A 14 74.56 17.69 -29.81
CA GLU A 14 75.47 18.53 -30.58
C GLU A 14 76.23 17.64 -31.56
N VAL A 15 76.17 17.97 -32.85
CA VAL A 15 76.96 17.30 -33.89
C VAL A 15 77.90 18.32 -34.51
N LYS A 16 79.18 17.94 -34.57
CA LYS A 16 80.23 18.76 -35.19
C LYS A 16 80.36 18.36 -36.65
N LEU A 17 79.87 19.22 -37.54
CA LEU A 17 80.07 19.05 -38.98
C LEU A 17 81.35 19.74 -39.41
N LYS A 18 82.22 18.99 -40.07
CA LYS A 18 83.45 19.48 -40.66
C LYS A 18 83.23 19.64 -42.16
N ILE A 19 83.15 20.86 -42.64
CA ILE A 19 83.09 21.15 -44.08
C ILE A 19 84.53 21.30 -44.56
N SER A 20 84.97 20.33 -45.37
CA SER A 20 86.27 20.38 -46.03
C SER A 20 86.29 21.55 -47.01
N CYS A 21 87.46 22.18 -47.11
CA CYS A 21 87.64 23.26 -48.04
C CYS A 21 88.17 22.71 -49.36
N ASP A 22 87.37 22.79 -50.41
CA ASP A 22 87.81 22.47 -51.75
C ASP A 22 88.58 23.66 -52.31
N LYS A 23 89.89 23.50 -52.45
CA LYS A 23 90.77 24.50 -53.05
C LYS A 23 90.62 24.44 -54.57
N ASP A 24 89.67 25.19 -55.12
CA ASP A 24 89.62 25.46 -56.55
C ASP A 24 90.43 26.71 -56.90
N SER A 25 91.10 26.64 -58.05
CA SER A 25 92.20 27.48 -58.57
C SER A 25 91.97 29.01 -58.71
N TYR A 26 90.88 29.57 -58.19
CA TYR A 26 90.48 30.97 -58.42
C TYR A 26 90.57 31.92 -57.21
N ASP A 27 90.99 31.46 -56.02
CA ASP A 27 91.21 32.36 -54.87
C ASP A 27 92.59 32.14 -54.19
N PRO A 28 93.60 33.00 -54.46
CA PRO A 28 94.95 32.86 -53.92
C PRO A 28 95.07 33.19 -52.42
N ASN A 29 94.02 33.71 -51.77
CA ASN A 29 93.91 33.84 -50.31
C ASN A 29 92.89 32.86 -49.70
N GLY A 30 92.42 31.89 -50.49
CA GLY A 30 91.27 31.05 -50.18
C GLY A 30 91.53 29.97 -49.14
N CYS A 31 90.91 30.15 -47.98
CA CYS A 31 90.61 29.19 -46.92
C CYS A 31 91.73 28.82 -45.93
N THR A 32 91.58 29.28 -44.69
CA THR A 32 92.48 29.06 -43.54
C THR A 32 92.33 27.67 -42.88
N GLY A 33 91.40 26.84 -43.35
CA GLY A 33 91.16 25.50 -42.82
C GLY A 33 89.70 25.07 -42.95
N PRO A 34 89.37 23.81 -42.66
CA PRO A 34 88.00 23.32 -42.67
C PRO A 34 87.15 24.08 -41.66
N ALA A 35 85.95 24.50 -42.07
CA ALA A 35 84.99 25.13 -41.18
C ALA A 35 84.35 24.07 -40.27
N LEU A 36 84.36 24.32 -38.97
CA LEU A 36 83.72 23.49 -37.97
C LEU A 36 82.41 24.14 -37.56
N PHE A 37 81.29 23.51 -37.89
CA PHE A 37 79.96 23.91 -37.46
C PHE A 37 79.51 23.01 -36.32
N ASN A 38 79.13 23.63 -35.21
CA ASN A 38 78.44 22.93 -34.14
C ASN A 38 76.94 23.11 -34.37
N ILE A 39 76.25 22.02 -34.70
CA ILE A 39 74.79 22.02 -34.84
C ILE A 39 74.20 21.42 -33.57
N GLU A 40 73.47 22.25 -32.83
CA GLU A 40 72.66 21.82 -31.70
C GLU A 40 71.23 21.57 -32.17
N PHE A 41 70.69 20.38 -31.90
CA PHE A 41 69.31 20.03 -32.19
C PHE A 41 68.70 19.18 -31.08
N ILE A 42 67.38 19.08 -31.08
CA ILE A 42 66.63 18.26 -30.13
C ILE A 42 66.21 16.98 -30.85
N GLU A 43 66.59 15.83 -30.29
CA GLU A 43 66.19 14.52 -30.80
C GLU A 43 65.32 13.81 -29.77
N ALA A 44 64.21 13.25 -30.23
CA ALA A 44 63.38 12.36 -29.43
C ALA A 44 64.05 10.99 -29.37
N THR A 45 64.71 10.69 -28.26
CA THR A 45 65.46 9.43 -28.09
C THR A 45 64.66 8.43 -27.28
N LEU A 46 64.65 7.16 -27.70
CA LEU A 46 63.96 6.10 -26.98
C LEU A 46 64.59 5.88 -25.59
N ASN A 47 63.78 6.07 -24.54
CA ASN A 47 64.17 5.75 -23.18
C ASN A 47 64.08 4.23 -22.93
N GLN A 48 65.23 3.56 -22.96
CA GLN A 48 65.30 2.12 -22.74
C GLN A 48 64.80 1.68 -21.36
N HIS A 49 64.89 2.53 -20.34
CA HIS A 49 64.37 2.20 -19.01
C HIS A 49 62.84 2.16 -19.03
N SER A 50 62.20 3.19 -19.61
CA SER A 50 60.74 3.23 -19.77
C SER A 50 60.23 2.07 -20.63
N LEU A 51 60.94 1.73 -21.72
CA LEU A 51 60.61 0.58 -22.56
C LEU A 51 60.62 -0.74 -21.76
N LYS A 52 61.70 -1.00 -21.00
CA LYS A 52 61.82 -2.21 -20.15
C LYS A 52 60.73 -2.28 -19.09
N SER A 53 60.37 -1.14 -18.47
CA SER A 53 59.26 -1.09 -17.50
C SER A 53 57.91 -1.39 -18.15
N ILE A 54 57.68 -0.92 -19.38
CA ILE A 54 56.46 -1.22 -20.14
C ILE A 54 56.39 -2.71 -20.51
N GLU A 55 57.49 -3.27 -21.01
CA GLU A 55 57.58 -4.70 -21.34
C GLU A 55 57.35 -5.57 -20.12
N ARG A 56 57.98 -5.22 -18.99
CA ARG A 56 57.75 -5.91 -17.71
C ARG A 56 56.29 -5.84 -17.28
N ASN A 57 55.66 -4.67 -17.36
CA ASN A 57 54.25 -4.52 -17.00
C ASN A 57 53.34 -5.35 -17.92
N ARG A 58 53.63 -5.41 -19.22
CA ARG A 58 52.92 -6.31 -20.15
C ARG A 58 53.08 -7.77 -19.77
N ILE A 59 54.30 -8.21 -19.46
CA ILE A 59 54.57 -9.59 -19.04
C ILE A 59 53.85 -9.90 -17.72
N ASP A 60 53.91 -8.99 -16.73
CA ASP A 60 53.24 -9.15 -15.45
C ASP A 60 51.71 -9.20 -15.62
N PHE A 61 51.16 -8.39 -16.53
CA PHE A 61 49.75 -8.43 -16.90
C PHE A 61 49.34 -9.74 -17.57
N GLU A 62 50.08 -10.20 -18.58
CA GLU A 62 49.85 -11.49 -19.25
C GLU A 62 49.98 -12.67 -18.26
N ASN A 63 50.97 -12.64 -17.37
CA ASN A 63 51.12 -13.63 -16.31
C ASN A 63 49.95 -13.62 -15.33
N THR A 64 49.44 -12.44 -14.97
CA THR A 64 48.27 -12.30 -14.10
C THR A 64 47.02 -12.85 -14.78
N ILE A 65 46.82 -12.55 -16.07
CA ILE A 65 45.72 -13.13 -16.86
C ILE A 65 45.85 -14.65 -16.94
N ALA A 66 47.04 -15.17 -17.21
CA ALA A 66 47.29 -16.60 -17.29
C ALA A 66 46.97 -17.30 -15.96
N GLN A 67 47.33 -16.71 -14.82
CA GLN A 67 46.98 -17.21 -13.48
C GLN A 67 45.46 -17.14 -13.21
N LEU A 68 44.78 -16.11 -13.67
CA LEU A 68 43.32 -15.97 -13.51
C LEU A 68 42.51 -16.93 -14.39
N ILE A 69 43.06 -17.33 -15.54
CA ILE A 69 42.45 -18.30 -16.47
C ILE A 69 42.85 -19.74 -16.13
N GLU A 70 43.83 -19.93 -15.23
CA GLU A 70 44.34 -21.26 -14.88
C GLU A 70 43.20 -22.14 -14.37
N THR A 71 42.88 -23.18 -15.13
CA THR A 71 41.84 -24.14 -14.76
C THR A 71 42.25 -24.88 -13.50
N PRO A 72 41.31 -25.19 -12.59
CA PRO A 72 41.63 -25.93 -11.38
C PRO A 72 42.33 -27.26 -11.73
N SER A 73 43.33 -27.63 -10.93
CA SER A 73 44.14 -28.82 -11.21
C SER A 73 43.27 -30.08 -11.38
N SER A 74 43.72 -31.01 -12.23
CA SER A 74 43.00 -32.26 -12.51
C SER A 74 42.64 -33.05 -11.24
N LYS A 75 43.50 -33.01 -10.22
CA LYS A 75 43.26 -33.63 -8.91
C LYS A 75 42.05 -33.04 -8.19
N VAL A 76 41.90 -31.71 -8.22
CA VAL A 76 40.76 -31.01 -7.60
C VAL A 76 39.47 -31.31 -8.35
N VAL A 77 39.52 -31.34 -9.68
CA VAL A 77 38.35 -31.71 -10.51
C VAL A 77 37.92 -33.15 -10.23
N LEU A 78 38.86 -34.10 -10.16
CA LEU A 78 38.56 -35.49 -9.84
C LEU A 78 38.01 -35.66 -8.42
N ALA A 79 38.55 -34.95 -7.43
CA ALA A 79 38.04 -34.97 -6.06
C ALA A 79 36.61 -34.40 -5.98
N SER A 80 36.34 -33.30 -6.67
CA SER A 80 35.00 -32.70 -6.75
C SER A 80 33.99 -33.66 -7.39
N LEU A 81 34.34 -34.28 -8.52
CA LEU A 81 33.51 -35.29 -9.18
C LEU A 81 33.30 -36.54 -8.32
N PHE A 82 34.31 -36.94 -7.54
CA PHE A 82 34.18 -38.05 -6.61
C PHE A 82 33.14 -37.74 -5.54
N ILE A 83 33.23 -36.59 -4.87
CA ILE A 83 32.27 -36.14 -3.85
C ILE A 83 30.86 -36.05 -4.45
N GLU A 84 30.71 -35.46 -5.63
CA GLU A 84 29.44 -35.32 -6.34
C GLU A 84 28.79 -36.68 -6.63
N LYS A 85 29.58 -37.69 -7.00
CA LYS A 85 29.08 -39.05 -7.25
C LYS A 85 28.85 -39.85 -5.96
N SER A 86 29.60 -39.59 -4.90
CA SER A 86 29.46 -40.31 -3.63
C SER A 86 28.14 -40.02 -2.93
N ILE A 87 27.62 -38.78 -3.00
CA ILE A 87 26.36 -38.43 -2.32
C ILE A 87 25.18 -39.26 -2.86
N PRO A 88 24.85 -39.28 -4.16
CA PRO A 88 23.75 -40.10 -4.67
C PRO A 88 23.90 -41.59 -4.36
N ILE A 89 25.14 -42.12 -4.37
CA ILE A 89 25.40 -43.53 -4.03
C ILE A 89 25.08 -43.78 -2.54
N LEU A 90 25.51 -42.89 -1.65
CA LEU A 90 25.21 -42.98 -0.22
C LEU A 90 23.70 -42.91 0.02
N LEU A 91 23.01 -41.98 -0.64
CA LEU A 91 21.56 -41.84 -0.54
C LEU A 91 20.83 -43.09 -1.04
N ASN A 92 21.19 -43.62 -2.21
CA ASN A 92 20.56 -44.83 -2.75
C ASN A 92 20.81 -46.09 -1.92
N SER A 93 21.92 -46.14 -1.19
CA SER A 93 22.24 -47.25 -0.28
C SER A 93 21.51 -47.16 1.07
N TYR A 94 20.89 -46.01 1.37
CA TYR A 94 20.22 -45.76 2.63
C TYR A 94 18.71 -46.06 2.52
N ASP A 95 18.18 -46.81 3.47
CA ASP A 95 16.75 -47.11 3.53
C ASP A 95 16.00 -45.96 4.21
N PHE A 96 15.41 -45.07 3.39
CA PHE A 96 14.68 -43.90 3.86
C PHE A 96 13.37 -44.22 4.61
N HIS A 97 12.94 -45.48 4.64
CA HIS A 97 11.80 -45.92 5.44
C HIS A 97 12.11 -46.02 6.95
N ASN A 98 13.38 -45.98 7.36
CA ASN A 98 13.76 -45.84 8.77
C ASN A 98 13.70 -44.37 9.22
N GLU A 99 13.06 -44.10 10.36
CA GLU A 99 12.68 -42.77 10.90
C GLU A 99 13.84 -41.77 11.16
N ASP A 100 15.09 -42.09 10.87
CA ASP A 100 16.23 -41.23 11.17
C ASP A 100 16.36 -40.06 10.20
N THR A 101 15.71 -38.94 10.53
CA THR A 101 15.83 -37.61 9.87
C THR A 101 17.19 -36.94 10.07
N HIS A 102 18.05 -37.55 10.89
CA HIS A 102 19.33 -36.97 11.30
C HIS A 102 20.36 -36.91 10.17
N ILE A 103 20.39 -37.90 9.27
CA ILE A 103 21.45 -38.00 8.25
C ILE A 103 21.30 -36.92 7.18
N GLU A 104 20.09 -36.68 6.67
CA GLU A 104 19.83 -35.63 5.69
C GLU A 104 20.16 -34.25 6.27
N ARG A 105 19.67 -33.95 7.48
CA ARG A 105 19.98 -32.69 8.18
C ARG A 105 21.47 -32.54 8.43
N SER A 106 22.15 -33.62 8.81
CA SER A 106 23.60 -33.60 9.04
C SER A 106 24.39 -33.41 7.76
N LEU A 107 24.00 -34.06 6.65
CA LEU A 107 24.62 -33.88 5.34
C LEU A 107 24.39 -32.46 4.81
N LEU A 108 23.16 -31.98 4.85
CA LEU A 108 22.81 -30.62 4.43
C LEU A 108 23.56 -29.60 5.29
N GLY A 109 23.53 -29.74 6.62
CA GLY A 109 24.30 -28.89 7.54
C GLY A 109 25.81 -28.93 7.27
N SER A 110 26.36 -30.10 6.94
CA SER A 110 27.79 -30.25 6.60
C SER A 110 28.14 -29.56 5.29
N ILE A 111 27.34 -29.75 4.23
CA ILE A 111 27.56 -29.07 2.95
C ILE A 111 27.48 -27.56 3.13
N LEU A 112 26.50 -27.07 3.90
CA LEU A 112 26.35 -25.65 4.18
C LEU A 112 27.51 -25.07 4.98
N SER A 113 28.11 -25.85 5.89
CA SER A 113 29.31 -25.44 6.63
C SER A 113 30.54 -25.22 5.73
N TRP A 114 30.56 -25.84 4.55
CA TRP A 114 31.64 -25.68 3.57
C TRP A 114 31.51 -24.41 2.73
N ILE A 115 30.34 -23.76 2.75
CA ILE A 115 30.09 -22.54 1.99
C ILE A 115 30.60 -21.34 2.80
N ASN A 116 31.62 -20.67 2.28
CA ASN A 116 32.19 -19.45 2.84
C ASN A 116 32.29 -18.34 1.77
N ASP A 117 32.61 -17.11 2.20
CA ASP A 117 32.64 -15.95 1.31
C ASP A 117 33.64 -16.10 0.15
N THR A 118 34.72 -16.87 0.33
CA THR A 118 35.74 -17.13 -0.70
C THR A 118 35.26 -18.13 -1.75
N ASN A 119 34.58 -19.19 -1.35
CA ASN A 119 34.12 -20.25 -2.25
C ASN A 119 32.79 -19.88 -2.93
N TYR A 120 32.01 -18.99 -2.32
CA TYR A 120 30.74 -18.48 -2.87
C TYR A 120 30.93 -17.72 -4.19
N MET A 121 32.03 -16.96 -4.32
CA MET A 121 32.31 -16.14 -5.50
C MET A 121 32.94 -16.92 -6.67
N TYR A 122 33.36 -18.16 -6.46
CA TYR A 122 34.04 -18.96 -7.47
C TYR A 122 33.04 -19.86 -8.23
N PRO A 123 32.82 -19.68 -9.55
CA PRO A 123 31.76 -20.38 -10.29
C PRO A 123 31.83 -21.91 -10.22
N PRO A 124 33.01 -22.57 -10.31
CA PRO A 124 33.10 -24.02 -10.16
C PRO A 124 32.64 -24.53 -8.79
N SER A 125 32.99 -23.84 -7.71
CA SER A 125 32.53 -24.17 -6.35
C SER A 125 31.02 -24.00 -6.23
N LYS A 126 30.47 -22.89 -6.75
CA LYS A 126 29.02 -22.63 -6.79
C LYS A 126 28.28 -23.77 -7.48
N ARG A 127 28.74 -24.19 -8.66
CA ARG A 127 28.15 -25.31 -9.41
C ARG A 127 28.22 -26.62 -8.64
N MET A 128 29.37 -26.94 -8.03
CA MET A 128 29.53 -28.14 -7.22
C MET A 128 28.52 -28.14 -6.06
N PHE A 129 28.41 -27.06 -5.29
CA PHE A 129 27.45 -26.97 -4.18
C PHE A 129 26.00 -27.08 -4.67
N THR A 130 25.64 -26.42 -5.77
CA THR A 130 24.31 -26.57 -6.37
C THR A 130 24.02 -28.04 -6.71
N ASN A 131 24.94 -28.74 -7.40
CA ASN A 131 24.77 -30.15 -7.76
C ASN A 131 24.64 -31.06 -6.53
N LEU A 132 25.47 -30.85 -5.49
CA LEU A 132 25.39 -31.63 -4.25
C LEU A 132 24.04 -31.43 -3.55
N LEU A 133 23.60 -30.17 -3.47
CA LEU A 133 22.35 -29.82 -2.84
C LEU A 133 21.13 -30.24 -3.70
N ASP A 134 21.25 -30.33 -5.02
CA ASP A 134 20.20 -30.86 -5.92
C ASP A 134 20.10 -32.38 -5.78
N SER A 135 21.23 -33.06 -5.57
CA SER A 135 21.26 -34.50 -5.31
C SER A 135 20.54 -34.89 -4.00
N LEU A 136 20.46 -33.97 -3.03
CA LEU A 136 19.64 -34.14 -1.82
C LEU A 136 18.14 -33.94 -2.08
N GLY A 137 17.75 -33.33 -3.20
CA GLY A 137 16.36 -33.01 -3.52
C GLY A 137 15.44 -34.23 -3.63
N SER A 138 15.97 -35.41 -3.97
CA SER A 138 15.18 -36.65 -4.01
C SER A 138 14.67 -37.10 -2.64
N ILE A 139 15.32 -36.68 -1.55
CA ILE A 139 14.89 -36.98 -0.17
C ILE A 139 13.76 -36.04 0.26
N ALA A 140 13.79 -34.80 -0.23
CA ALA A 140 12.80 -33.77 0.09
C ALA A 140 11.38 -34.15 -0.37
N GLU A 141 11.24 -35.01 -1.39
CA GLU A 141 9.94 -35.53 -1.83
C GLU A 141 9.31 -36.51 -0.82
N ILE A 142 10.12 -37.26 -0.07
CA ILE A 142 9.65 -38.27 0.89
C ILE A 142 9.33 -37.63 2.25
N ARG A 143 10.10 -36.61 2.66
CA ARG A 143 10.00 -35.94 3.99
C ARG A 143 9.77 -34.45 3.87
N CYS A 144 8.71 -34.09 3.16
CA CYS A 144 8.47 -32.73 2.72
C CYS A 144 8.40 -31.73 3.91
N ASP A 145 7.74 -32.06 5.01
CA ASP A 145 7.54 -31.14 6.13
C ASP A 145 8.85 -30.87 6.90
N GLU A 146 9.56 -31.93 7.33
CA GLU A 146 10.78 -31.80 8.13
C GLU A 146 11.92 -31.13 7.37
N THR A 147 12.03 -31.43 6.07
CA THR A 147 13.05 -30.85 5.19
C THR A 147 12.74 -29.39 4.92
N ASN A 148 11.48 -29.02 4.60
CA ASN A 148 11.12 -27.62 4.36
C ASN A 148 11.30 -26.75 5.61
N GLN A 149 10.87 -27.25 6.78
CA GLN A 149 11.06 -26.55 8.05
C GLN A 149 12.56 -26.29 8.32
N PHE A 150 13.40 -27.32 8.14
CA PHE A 150 14.85 -27.19 8.33
C PHE A 150 15.50 -26.23 7.34
N VAL A 151 15.13 -26.31 6.05
CA VAL A 151 15.64 -25.41 5.00
C VAL A 151 15.27 -23.96 5.32
N LEU A 152 14.04 -23.71 5.77
CA LEU A 152 13.58 -22.38 6.17
C LEU A 152 14.36 -21.83 7.37
N GLU A 153 14.46 -22.61 8.45
CA GLU A 153 15.23 -22.24 9.65
C GLU A 153 16.68 -21.90 9.30
N THR A 154 17.28 -22.72 8.45
CA THR A 154 18.65 -22.54 8.00
C THR A 154 18.82 -21.29 7.14
N ALA A 155 17.87 -21.00 6.24
CA ALA A 155 17.88 -19.79 5.42
C ALA A 155 17.75 -18.50 6.26
N ILE A 156 16.94 -18.55 7.34
CA ILE A 156 16.77 -17.43 8.28
C ILE A 156 18.05 -17.22 9.10
N ASN A 157 18.66 -18.30 9.61
CA ASN A 157 19.87 -18.23 10.43
C ASN A 157 21.13 -17.87 9.64
N TYR A 158 21.16 -18.20 8.34
CA TYR A 158 22.29 -17.92 7.45
C TYR A 158 21.83 -17.21 6.17
N PRO A 159 21.49 -15.91 6.23
CA PRO A 159 20.99 -15.14 5.09
C PRO A 159 21.85 -15.20 3.81
N LYS A 160 23.17 -15.36 3.95
CA LYS A 160 24.12 -15.41 2.82
C LYS A 160 23.91 -16.58 1.86
N ILE A 161 23.34 -17.68 2.35
CA ILE A 161 23.12 -18.90 1.54
C ILE A 161 21.71 -18.97 0.94
N ILE A 162 20.94 -17.87 1.00
CA ILE A 162 19.55 -17.84 0.53
C ILE A 162 19.40 -18.29 -0.93
N GLU A 163 20.37 -17.98 -1.79
CA GLU A 163 20.37 -18.40 -3.20
C GLU A 163 20.35 -19.93 -3.37
N TYR A 164 20.92 -20.67 -2.42
CA TYR A 164 20.90 -22.13 -2.43
C TYR A 164 19.65 -22.68 -1.74
N MET A 165 19.16 -22.02 -0.70
CA MET A 165 18.02 -22.51 0.08
C MET A 165 16.68 -22.23 -0.60
N ALA A 166 16.49 -21.05 -1.15
CA ALA A 166 15.20 -20.62 -1.71
C ALA A 166 14.66 -21.51 -2.85
N PRO A 167 15.49 -22.06 -3.77
CA PRO A 167 15.01 -22.99 -4.80
C PRO A 167 14.50 -24.33 -4.24
N ARG A 168 14.94 -24.71 -3.03
CA ARG A 168 14.61 -26.00 -2.39
C ARG A 168 13.45 -25.89 -1.42
N LEU A 169 13.09 -24.67 -1.05
CA LEU A 169 11.90 -24.41 -0.27
C LEU A 169 10.67 -24.58 -1.18
N LEU A 170 9.84 -25.57 -0.85
CA LEU A 170 8.61 -25.94 -1.53
C LEU A 170 7.43 -25.95 -0.54
N PRO A 171 6.99 -24.78 0.00
CA PRO A 171 5.95 -24.74 1.02
C PRO A 171 4.62 -25.34 0.54
N SER A 172 4.32 -25.24 -0.75
CA SER A 172 3.07 -25.77 -1.34
C SER A 172 2.94 -27.29 -1.27
N ASN A 173 4.04 -28.03 -1.09
CA ASN A 173 4.02 -29.49 -0.99
C ASN A 173 3.93 -29.98 0.48
N THR A 174 4.03 -29.07 1.45
CA THR A 174 3.96 -29.39 2.88
C THR A 174 2.53 -29.56 3.37
N SER A 175 2.36 -30.21 4.53
CA SER A 175 1.07 -30.24 5.22
C SER A 175 0.61 -28.83 5.57
N THR A 176 -0.71 -28.65 5.72
CA THR A 176 -1.28 -27.34 6.04
C THR A 176 -0.76 -26.79 7.37
N GLN A 177 -0.45 -27.68 8.32
CA GLN A 177 0.11 -27.30 9.62
C GLN A 177 1.59 -26.89 9.51
N CYS A 178 2.40 -27.62 8.75
CA CYS A 178 3.80 -27.26 8.53
C CYS A 178 3.92 -25.90 7.83
N PHE A 179 3.10 -25.66 6.81
CA PHE A 179 3.01 -24.36 6.13
C PHE A 179 2.74 -23.21 7.12
N LEU A 180 1.77 -23.40 8.04
CA LEU A 180 1.45 -22.39 9.05
C LEU A 180 2.61 -22.16 10.03
N ASN A 181 3.25 -23.22 10.51
CA ASN A 181 4.39 -23.14 11.42
C ASN A 181 5.58 -22.41 10.77
N MET A 182 5.85 -22.70 9.50
CA MET A 182 6.86 -22.01 8.70
C MET A 182 6.54 -20.52 8.56
N TYR A 183 5.28 -20.18 8.28
CA TYR A 183 4.86 -18.78 8.15
C TYR A 183 5.00 -18.01 9.47
N GLN A 184 4.65 -18.65 10.60
CA GLN A 184 4.86 -18.13 11.96
C GLN A 184 6.35 -17.90 12.26
N LEU A 185 7.21 -18.83 11.86
CA LEU A 185 8.65 -18.69 12.07
C LEU A 185 9.21 -17.44 11.36
N ILE A 186 8.78 -17.19 10.12
CA ILE A 186 9.19 -15.98 9.38
C ILE A 186 8.71 -14.72 10.10
N GLU A 187 7.45 -14.71 10.56
CA GLU A 187 6.86 -13.58 11.29
C GLU A 187 7.64 -13.28 12.58
N GLN A 188 7.94 -14.29 13.39
CA GLN A 188 8.69 -14.13 14.66
C GLN A 188 10.12 -13.63 14.46
N LYS A 189 10.72 -13.89 13.29
CA LYS A 189 12.11 -13.53 12.95
C LYS A 189 12.20 -12.33 12.02
N LEU A 190 11.08 -11.67 11.71
CA LEU A 190 10.97 -10.63 10.69
C LEU A 190 11.91 -9.45 10.92
N THR A 191 12.11 -9.03 12.18
CA THR A 191 13.01 -7.92 12.55
C THR A 191 14.50 -8.31 12.56
N LYS A 192 14.81 -9.61 12.66
CA LYS A 192 16.19 -10.14 12.71
C LYS A 192 16.69 -10.59 11.34
N THR A 193 15.76 -10.82 10.41
CA THR A 193 16.06 -11.34 9.07
C THR A 193 16.16 -10.19 8.08
N PRO A 194 17.19 -10.15 7.20
CA PRO A 194 17.28 -9.13 6.17
C PRO A 194 16.01 -9.10 5.28
N PRO A 195 15.45 -7.92 4.94
CA PRO A 195 14.19 -7.81 4.21
C PRO A 195 14.19 -8.59 2.88
N GLN A 196 15.33 -8.61 2.19
CA GLN A 196 15.52 -9.34 0.93
C GLN A 196 15.33 -10.85 1.11
N VAL A 197 15.83 -11.41 2.20
CA VAL A 197 15.66 -12.83 2.51
C VAL A 197 14.22 -13.14 2.87
N SER A 198 13.60 -12.34 3.73
CA SER A 198 12.17 -12.50 4.07
C SER A 198 11.28 -12.43 2.83
N PHE A 199 11.55 -11.49 1.92
CA PHE A 199 10.83 -11.36 0.66
C PHE A 199 10.96 -12.63 -0.21
N VAL A 200 12.19 -13.11 -0.42
CA VAL A 200 12.45 -14.31 -1.22
C VAL A 200 11.74 -15.52 -0.61
N LEU A 201 11.82 -15.71 0.70
CA LEU A 201 11.17 -16.84 1.39
C LEU A 201 9.64 -16.74 1.28
N LEU A 202 9.04 -15.59 1.62
CA LEU A 202 7.59 -15.38 1.56
C LEU A 202 7.03 -15.53 0.14
N SER A 203 7.80 -15.16 -0.88
CA SER A 203 7.39 -15.30 -2.29
C SER A 203 7.19 -16.77 -2.72
N LYS A 204 7.70 -17.74 -1.96
CA LYS A 204 7.53 -19.18 -2.21
C LYS A 204 6.20 -19.73 -1.67
N PHE A 205 5.49 -18.98 -0.83
CA PHE A 205 4.25 -19.44 -0.22
C PHE A 205 3.07 -19.14 -1.15
N ASP A 206 2.45 -20.19 -1.71
CA ASP A 206 1.17 -20.05 -2.38
C ASP A 206 0.03 -20.05 -1.36
N VAL A 207 -0.14 -18.89 -0.70
CA VAL A 207 -1.20 -18.66 0.30
C VAL A 207 -2.59 -18.88 -0.30
N SER A 208 -2.78 -18.56 -1.57
CA SER A 208 -4.08 -18.69 -2.25
C SER A 208 -4.52 -20.14 -2.41
N LEU A 209 -3.57 -21.02 -2.77
CA LEU A 209 -3.80 -22.47 -2.84
C LEU A 209 -3.95 -23.06 -1.44
N TRP A 210 -3.11 -22.64 -0.49
CA TRP A 210 -3.14 -23.15 0.88
C TRP A 210 -4.50 -22.95 1.56
N PHE A 211 -5.11 -21.76 1.43
CA PHE A 211 -6.44 -21.48 1.97
C PHE A 211 -7.50 -22.50 1.53
N ARG A 212 -7.40 -23.03 0.31
CA ARG A 212 -8.36 -24.03 -0.21
C ARG A 212 -8.26 -25.38 0.50
N ASN A 213 -7.09 -25.70 1.05
CA ASN A 213 -6.79 -26.99 1.67
C ASN A 213 -6.84 -26.92 3.21
N ALA A 214 -6.70 -25.73 3.79
CA ALA A 214 -6.63 -25.52 5.24
C ALA A 214 -8.01 -25.63 5.92
N SER A 215 -8.00 -26.03 7.19
CA SER A 215 -9.20 -25.99 8.04
C SER A 215 -9.58 -24.54 8.39
N HIS A 216 -10.82 -24.34 8.85
CA HIS A 216 -11.28 -23.01 9.25
C HIS A 216 -10.42 -22.40 10.38
N GLU A 217 -10.07 -23.19 11.40
CA GLU A 217 -9.21 -22.78 12.52
C GLU A 217 -7.79 -22.40 12.05
N GLN A 218 -7.24 -23.15 11.09
CA GLN A 218 -5.94 -22.84 10.50
C GLN A 218 -6.01 -21.52 9.72
N CYS A 219 -7.09 -21.27 8.97
CA CYS A 219 -7.29 -20.00 8.26
C CYS A 219 -7.30 -18.82 9.23
N LEU A 220 -8.04 -18.92 10.34
CA LEU A 220 -8.06 -17.89 11.38
C LEU A 220 -6.68 -17.68 12.00
N SER A 221 -5.94 -18.76 12.24
CA SER A 221 -4.56 -18.69 12.75
C SER A 221 -3.65 -17.95 11.78
N LEU A 222 -3.72 -18.23 10.48
CA LEU A 222 -2.93 -17.50 9.48
C LEU A 222 -3.32 -16.02 9.43
N ILE A 223 -4.61 -15.69 9.51
CA ILE A 223 -5.09 -14.29 9.57
C ILE A 223 -4.49 -13.55 10.77
N GLN A 224 -4.40 -14.19 11.94
CA GLN A 224 -3.72 -13.59 13.09
C GLN A 224 -2.24 -13.37 12.85
N VAL A 225 -1.54 -14.33 12.23
CA VAL A 225 -0.12 -14.20 11.90
C VAL A 225 0.12 -13.06 10.89
N LEU A 226 -0.74 -12.94 9.87
CA LEU A 226 -0.73 -11.81 8.94
C LEU A 226 -0.93 -10.48 9.67
N GLY A 227 -1.89 -10.42 10.59
CA GLY A 227 -2.14 -9.26 11.43
C GLY A 227 -0.93 -8.84 12.27
N ASN A 228 -0.26 -9.80 12.92
CA ASN A 228 0.93 -9.55 13.72
C ASN A 228 2.13 -9.10 12.87
N ALA A 229 2.33 -9.74 11.71
CA ALA A 229 3.36 -9.32 10.76
C ALA A 229 3.13 -7.89 10.27
N LEU A 230 1.91 -7.54 9.84
CA LEU A 230 1.57 -6.19 9.39
C LEU A 230 1.74 -5.14 10.50
N ASN A 231 1.40 -5.49 11.73
CA ASN A 231 1.60 -4.66 12.92
C ASN A 231 3.09 -4.38 13.20
N SER A 232 3.98 -5.32 12.92
CA SER A 232 5.42 -5.15 13.18
C SER A 232 6.07 -4.05 12.33
N PHE A 233 5.46 -3.66 11.20
CA PHE A 233 5.94 -2.57 10.35
C PHE A 233 5.49 -1.17 10.81
N GLY A 234 4.54 -1.09 11.75
CA GLY A 234 4.00 0.17 12.25
C GLY A 234 3.10 0.91 11.25
N ASN A 235 2.77 2.16 11.59
CA ASN A 235 1.91 3.02 10.77
C ASN A 235 2.58 3.57 9.49
N LYS A 236 3.91 3.67 9.50
CA LYS A 236 4.73 4.09 8.37
C LYS A 236 5.87 3.07 8.17
N PRO A 237 5.63 2.03 7.35
CA PRO A 237 6.65 1.05 7.02
C PRO A 237 7.89 1.73 6.41
N LYS A 238 9.09 1.31 6.83
CA LYS A 238 10.36 1.82 6.28
C LYS A 238 10.54 1.34 4.84
N ASP A 239 11.21 2.16 4.02
CA ASP A 239 11.45 1.90 2.60
C ASP A 239 12.08 0.52 2.33
N GLU A 240 13.06 0.13 3.15
CA GLU A 240 13.76 -1.15 3.04
C GLU A 240 12.83 -2.38 3.22
N TYR A 241 11.70 -2.21 3.89
CA TYR A 241 10.73 -3.27 4.19
C TYR A 241 9.48 -3.22 3.29
N LEU A 242 9.34 -2.22 2.40
CA LEU A 242 8.13 -2.03 1.59
C LEU A 242 7.77 -3.24 0.72
N MET A 243 8.77 -3.96 0.18
CA MET A 243 8.52 -5.16 -0.61
C MET A 243 7.93 -6.29 0.23
N VAL A 244 8.45 -6.50 1.45
CA VAL A 244 7.97 -7.52 2.38
C VAL A 244 6.58 -7.17 2.88
N PHE A 245 6.39 -5.91 3.26
CA PHE A 245 5.09 -5.37 3.63
C PHE A 245 4.06 -5.56 2.51
N GLY A 246 4.43 -5.28 1.26
CA GLY A 246 3.59 -5.51 0.08
C GLY A 246 3.15 -6.97 -0.10
N LEU A 247 4.02 -7.94 0.18
CA LEU A 247 3.65 -9.36 0.17
C LEU A 247 2.61 -9.69 1.25
N TYR A 248 2.81 -9.23 2.48
CA TYR A 248 1.84 -9.46 3.56
C TYR A 248 0.47 -8.84 3.26
N ARG A 249 0.44 -7.62 2.68
CA ARG A 249 -0.80 -6.98 2.22
C ARG A 249 -1.54 -7.85 1.21
N LYS A 250 -0.81 -8.34 0.20
CA LYS A 250 -1.37 -9.21 -0.84
C LYS A 250 -1.88 -10.53 -0.27
N HIS A 251 -1.16 -11.13 0.69
CA HIS A 251 -1.61 -12.34 1.37
C HIS A 251 -2.85 -12.11 2.24
N LEU A 252 -2.97 -10.94 2.89
CA LEU A 252 -4.20 -10.54 3.58
C LEU A 252 -5.39 -10.39 2.61
N GLN A 253 -5.17 -9.82 1.43
CA GLN A 253 -6.22 -9.74 0.41
C GLN A 253 -6.68 -11.13 -0.06
N TYR A 254 -5.75 -12.08 -0.21
CA TYR A 254 -6.13 -13.46 -0.52
C TYR A 254 -7.01 -14.08 0.58
N ALA A 255 -6.72 -13.79 1.85
CA ALA A 255 -7.54 -14.24 2.97
C ALA A 255 -8.95 -13.63 2.94
N LEU A 256 -9.06 -12.33 2.61
CA LEU A 256 -10.33 -11.63 2.50
C LEU A 256 -11.19 -12.17 1.36
N ILE A 257 -10.61 -12.37 0.19
CA ILE A 257 -11.33 -12.84 -1.01
C ILE A 257 -11.75 -14.31 -0.86
N PHE A 258 -10.96 -15.12 -0.14
CA PHE A 258 -11.27 -16.52 0.08
C PHE A 258 -12.53 -16.69 0.95
N ARG A 259 -13.58 -17.30 0.39
CA ARG A 259 -14.88 -17.49 1.05
C ARG A 259 -15.48 -16.20 1.60
N PHE A 260 -15.28 -15.09 0.90
CA PHE A 260 -15.87 -13.81 1.27
C PHE A 260 -17.40 -13.93 1.51
N PRO A 261 -17.96 -13.30 2.57
CA PRO A 261 -17.32 -12.44 3.58
C PRO A 261 -16.92 -13.14 4.88
N GLN A 262 -16.80 -14.48 4.89
CA GLN A 262 -16.65 -15.29 6.12
C GLN A 262 -15.57 -14.79 7.09
N TYR A 263 -14.39 -14.41 6.58
CA TYR A 263 -13.23 -14.00 7.39
C TYR A 263 -13.11 -12.48 7.58
N LEU A 264 -14.03 -11.71 7.00
CA LEU A 264 -14.02 -10.26 7.06
C LEU A 264 -14.12 -9.72 8.51
N PRO A 265 -15.00 -10.26 9.39
CA PRO A 265 -15.08 -9.79 10.78
C PRO A 265 -13.77 -9.97 11.55
N ASP A 266 -13.07 -11.09 11.36
CA ASP A 266 -11.79 -11.36 12.03
C ASP A 266 -10.71 -10.37 11.58
N VAL A 267 -10.64 -10.08 10.27
CA VAL A 267 -9.72 -9.07 9.73
C VAL A 267 -10.08 -7.69 10.28
N PHE A 268 -11.36 -7.33 10.34
CA PHE A 268 -11.81 -6.05 10.90
C PHE A 268 -11.43 -5.92 12.37
N ASN A 269 -11.62 -6.97 13.18
CA ASN A 269 -11.21 -6.99 14.58
C ASN A 269 -9.72 -6.70 14.76
N ILE A 270 -8.87 -7.33 13.94
CA ILE A 270 -7.43 -7.06 13.95
C ILE A 270 -7.16 -5.61 13.57
N LEU A 271 -7.70 -5.14 12.44
CA LEU A 271 -7.40 -3.80 11.93
C LEU A 271 -7.91 -2.69 12.85
N LEU A 272 -9.13 -2.82 13.38
CA LEU A 272 -9.71 -1.86 14.34
C LEU A 272 -8.87 -1.80 15.62
N LYS A 273 -8.49 -2.96 16.18
CA LYS A 273 -7.65 -3.02 17.37
C LYS A 273 -6.30 -2.34 17.15
N ARG A 274 -5.63 -2.65 16.04
CA ARG A 274 -4.33 -2.05 15.72
C ARG A 274 -4.41 -0.59 15.31
N MET A 275 -5.54 -0.16 14.73
CA MET A 275 -5.83 1.25 14.45
C MET A 275 -5.91 2.04 15.77
N LYS A 276 -6.59 1.50 16.79
CA LYS A 276 -6.61 2.08 18.15
C LYS A 276 -5.22 2.17 18.77
N GLU A 277 -4.37 1.17 18.55
CA GLU A 277 -2.96 1.15 18.98
C GLU A 277 -2.02 2.02 18.10
N GLN A 278 -2.55 2.63 17.02
CA GLN A 278 -1.78 3.35 15.98
C GLN A 278 -0.62 2.56 15.36
N SER A 279 -0.74 1.24 15.28
CA SER A 279 0.38 0.34 15.00
C SER A 279 0.34 -0.32 13.62
N ILE A 280 -0.61 0.05 12.75
CA ILE A 280 -0.73 -0.47 11.38
C ILE A 280 -0.76 0.65 10.36
N SER A 281 -0.40 0.37 9.11
CA SER A 281 -0.45 1.38 8.07
C SER A 281 -1.90 1.71 7.64
N PRO A 282 -2.27 3.00 7.49
CA PRO A 282 -3.60 3.40 6.99
C PRO A 282 -3.97 2.83 5.63
N CYS A 283 -2.98 2.51 4.78
CA CYS A 283 -3.23 1.95 3.46
C CYS A 283 -3.89 0.57 3.48
N LEU A 284 -3.86 -0.15 4.62
CA LEU A 284 -4.53 -1.45 4.76
C LEU A 284 -6.04 -1.35 4.61
N TRP A 285 -6.65 -0.22 4.99
CA TRP A 285 -8.07 0.01 4.78
C TRP A 285 -8.42 0.13 3.28
N ASN A 286 -7.50 0.67 2.47
CA ASN A 286 -7.66 0.69 1.01
C ASN A 286 -7.53 -0.72 0.42
N ASP A 287 -6.67 -1.58 0.99
CA ASP A 287 -6.54 -2.97 0.53
C ASP A 287 -7.79 -3.79 0.84
N VAL A 288 -8.43 -3.53 1.98
CA VAL A 288 -9.73 -4.11 2.35
C VAL A 288 -10.80 -3.68 1.35
N LEU A 289 -10.91 -2.38 1.07
CA LEU A 289 -11.83 -1.84 0.05
C LEU A 289 -11.63 -2.47 -1.33
N LEU A 290 -10.37 -2.57 -1.74
CA LEU A 290 -10.00 -3.17 -3.02
C LEU A 290 -10.39 -4.66 -3.09
N SER A 291 -10.36 -5.37 -1.96
CA SER A 291 -10.69 -6.80 -1.90
C SER A 291 -12.15 -7.10 -2.24
N PHE A 292 -13.07 -6.17 -2.01
CA PHE A 292 -14.47 -6.27 -2.46
C PHE A 292 -14.78 -5.36 -3.67
N GLY A 293 -13.76 -4.94 -4.40
CA GLY A 293 -13.92 -4.31 -5.72
C GLY A 293 -14.27 -2.83 -5.70
N PHE A 294 -14.07 -2.14 -4.56
CA PHE A 294 -14.17 -0.69 -4.50
C PHE A 294 -12.79 -0.06 -4.42
N PHE A 295 -12.46 0.80 -5.37
CA PHE A 295 -11.19 1.50 -5.40
C PHE A 295 -11.35 2.90 -5.97
N ILE A 296 -10.72 3.85 -5.32
CA ILE A 296 -10.62 5.22 -5.78
C ILE A 296 -9.15 5.58 -5.79
N THR A 297 -8.63 5.95 -6.96
CA THR A 297 -7.28 6.50 -7.11
C THR A 297 -7.17 7.77 -6.28
N GLN A 298 -6.29 7.78 -5.28
CA GLN A 298 -5.99 8.98 -4.52
C GLN A 298 -5.13 9.93 -5.35
N GLU A 299 -5.72 11.03 -5.78
CA GLU A 299 -5.16 12.38 -5.98
C GLU A 299 -6.35 13.27 -6.40
N ASP A 300 -6.75 14.22 -5.53
CA ASP A 300 -7.78 15.25 -5.77
C ASP A 300 -9.14 14.79 -6.36
N VAL A 301 -9.74 13.75 -5.79
CA VAL A 301 -11.11 13.35 -6.18
C VAL A 301 -12.12 14.33 -5.60
N ASP A 302 -12.81 15.06 -6.49
CA ASP A 302 -13.97 15.88 -6.12
C ASP A 302 -15.01 15.04 -5.37
N LEU A 303 -15.59 15.59 -4.30
CA LEU A 303 -16.63 14.94 -3.50
C LEU A 303 -17.79 14.46 -4.36
N SER A 304 -18.14 15.20 -5.41
CA SER A 304 -19.18 14.82 -6.38
C SER A 304 -18.85 13.52 -7.11
N HIS A 305 -17.59 13.34 -7.53
CA HIS A 305 -17.13 12.13 -8.21
C HIS A 305 -17.05 10.95 -7.24
N PHE A 306 -16.51 11.18 -6.04
CA PHE A 306 -16.48 10.18 -4.96
C PHE A 306 -17.88 9.63 -4.67
N TYR A 307 -18.85 10.53 -4.53
CA TYR A 307 -20.24 10.21 -4.32
C TYR A 307 -20.86 9.38 -5.46
N LEU A 308 -20.61 9.76 -6.72
CA LEU A 308 -21.13 9.03 -7.88
C LEU A 308 -20.60 7.60 -7.93
N GLU A 309 -19.33 7.39 -7.65
CA GLU A 309 -18.73 6.05 -7.63
C GLU A 309 -19.27 5.20 -6.47
N LEU A 310 -19.45 5.78 -5.28
CA LEU A 310 -20.10 5.09 -4.15
C LEU A 310 -21.51 4.61 -4.49
N LYS A 311 -22.31 5.49 -5.11
CA LYS A 311 -23.68 5.17 -5.55
C LYS A 311 -23.70 4.10 -6.63
N LYS A 312 -22.79 4.19 -7.61
CA LYS A 312 -22.65 3.20 -8.67
C LYS A 312 -22.24 1.84 -8.11
N TYR A 313 -21.30 1.82 -7.18
CA TYR A 313 -20.87 0.60 -6.51
C TYR A 313 -22.02 -0.01 -5.70
N SER A 314 -22.65 0.76 -4.80
CA SER A 314 -23.70 0.22 -3.91
C SER A 314 -24.92 -0.31 -4.64
N ASN A 315 -25.30 0.30 -5.77
CA ASN A 315 -26.41 -0.17 -6.61
C ASN A 315 -26.11 -1.50 -7.32
N ASN A 316 -24.84 -1.79 -7.60
CA ASN A 316 -24.43 -2.93 -8.42
C ASN A 316 -23.72 -4.02 -7.62
N GLN A 317 -23.36 -3.78 -6.36
CA GLN A 317 -22.64 -4.75 -5.55
C GLN A 317 -23.53 -5.97 -5.21
N PRO A 318 -23.09 -7.21 -5.51
CA PRO A 318 -23.79 -8.42 -5.11
C PRO A 318 -23.14 -9.12 -3.90
N LEU A 319 -22.12 -8.50 -3.30
CA LEU A 319 -21.19 -9.15 -2.38
C LEU A 319 -21.72 -9.26 -0.96
N PHE A 320 -22.49 -8.27 -0.53
CA PHE A 320 -22.97 -8.17 0.83
C PHE A 320 -24.49 -8.31 0.93
N THR A 321 -24.94 -9.19 1.82
CA THR A 321 -26.32 -9.21 2.31
C THR A 321 -26.55 -8.14 3.37
N ALA A 322 -27.82 -7.82 3.66
CA ALA A 322 -28.16 -6.92 4.76
C ALA A 322 -27.58 -7.44 6.10
N ASN A 323 -27.81 -8.71 6.45
CA ASN A 323 -27.34 -9.25 7.73
C ASN A 323 -25.81 -9.14 7.90
N GLU A 324 -25.04 -9.44 6.85
CA GLU A 324 -23.57 -9.30 6.91
C GLU A 324 -23.14 -7.84 7.11
N LEU A 325 -23.81 -6.89 6.44
CA LEU A 325 -23.55 -5.45 6.64
C LEU A 325 -23.92 -5.01 8.05
N PHE A 326 -25.03 -5.52 8.60
CA PHE A 326 -25.42 -5.25 9.98
C PHE A 326 -24.34 -5.72 10.96
N ASP A 327 -23.84 -6.94 10.80
CA ASP A 327 -22.83 -7.52 11.68
C ASP A 327 -21.51 -6.73 11.60
N ILE A 328 -21.06 -6.38 10.40
CA ILE A 328 -19.84 -5.58 10.19
C ILE A 328 -19.97 -4.18 10.79
N LEU A 329 -21.08 -3.48 10.51
CA LEU A 329 -21.31 -2.15 11.07
C LEU A 329 -21.44 -2.21 12.60
N SER A 330 -22.13 -3.21 13.15
CA SER A 330 -22.26 -3.38 14.60
C SER A 330 -20.91 -3.66 15.28
N LEU A 331 -20.04 -4.44 14.63
CA LEU A 331 -18.67 -4.69 15.07
C LEU A 331 -17.86 -3.39 15.14
N MET A 332 -17.89 -2.60 14.07
CA MET A 332 -17.19 -1.32 14.00
C MET A 332 -17.68 -0.33 15.04
N SER A 333 -19.00 -0.23 15.21
CA SER A 333 -19.65 0.66 16.19
C SER A 333 -19.24 0.31 17.63
N THR A 334 -19.27 -0.98 17.97
CA THR A 334 -18.85 -1.46 19.30
C THR A 334 -17.41 -1.06 19.59
N HIS A 335 -16.51 -1.29 18.63
CA HIS A 335 -15.10 -0.98 18.79
C HIS A 335 -14.83 0.53 18.91
N LEU A 336 -15.49 1.36 18.09
CA LEU A 336 -15.38 2.83 18.19
C LEU A 336 -15.91 3.35 19.53
N SER A 337 -17.03 2.80 20.01
CA SER A 337 -17.62 3.17 21.30
C SER A 337 -16.68 2.83 22.47
N GLU A 338 -16.02 1.68 22.43
CA GLU A 338 -15.00 1.30 23.41
C GLU A 338 -13.76 2.20 23.34
N ALA A 339 -13.26 2.46 22.13
CA ALA A 339 -12.12 3.35 21.93
C ALA A 339 -12.41 4.77 22.44
N TYR A 340 -13.61 5.29 22.19
CA TYR A 340 -14.04 6.60 22.63
C TYR A 340 -14.09 6.73 24.16
N ARG A 341 -14.51 5.68 24.88
CA ARG A 341 -14.52 5.69 26.35
C ARG A 341 -13.13 5.73 26.97
N GLU A 342 -12.14 5.14 26.30
CA GLU A 342 -10.78 5.03 26.82
C GLU A 342 -9.88 6.22 26.45
N ILE A 343 -10.10 6.85 25.30
CA ILE A 343 -9.24 7.91 24.77
C ILE A 343 -9.80 9.27 25.21
N SER A 344 -9.15 9.90 26.21
CA SER A 344 -9.65 11.10 26.91
C SER A 344 -9.23 12.45 26.32
N VAL A 345 -8.38 12.49 25.29
CA VAL A 345 -7.91 13.73 24.64
C VAL A 345 -8.02 13.57 23.12
N GLU A 346 -8.67 14.55 22.47
CA GLU A 346 -8.79 14.75 21.01
C GLU A 346 -8.81 13.43 20.22
N PHE A 347 -9.88 12.63 20.41
CA PHE A 347 -10.10 11.33 19.77
C PHE A 347 -9.79 11.35 18.27
N LEU A 348 -10.17 12.41 17.56
CA LEU A 348 -9.87 12.56 16.15
C LEU A 348 -8.40 12.84 15.83
N ASP A 349 -7.67 13.55 16.68
CA ASP A 349 -6.22 13.71 16.48
C ASP A 349 -5.48 12.39 16.69
N HIS A 350 -5.97 11.53 17.59
CA HIS A 350 -5.47 10.15 17.72
C HIS A 350 -5.70 9.33 16.45
N PHE A 351 -6.82 9.51 15.74
CA PHE A 351 -7.11 8.77 14.52
C PHE A 351 -6.74 9.49 13.21
N LYS A 352 -6.16 10.69 13.29
CA LYS A 352 -5.95 11.61 12.14
C LYS A 352 -5.35 10.97 10.90
N ILE A 353 -4.35 10.10 11.09
CA ILE A 353 -3.66 9.42 9.97
C ILE A 353 -4.52 8.36 9.28
N TYR A 354 -5.58 7.88 9.92
CA TYR A 354 -6.51 6.86 9.42
C TYR A 354 -7.82 7.43 8.91
N ILE A 355 -8.20 8.65 9.35
CA ILE A 355 -9.51 9.25 9.10
C ILE A 355 -9.93 9.10 7.64
N GLN A 356 -9.09 9.49 6.68
CA GLN A 356 -9.48 9.49 5.28
C GLN A 356 -9.81 8.08 4.76
N GLN A 357 -8.93 7.10 4.97
CA GLN A 357 -9.13 5.74 4.46
C GLN A 357 -10.26 5.02 5.21
N TYR A 358 -10.37 5.25 6.52
CA TYR A 358 -11.43 4.69 7.35
C TYR A 358 -12.81 5.28 7.01
N LEU A 359 -12.90 6.59 6.80
CA LEU A 359 -14.14 7.26 6.34
C LEU A 359 -14.57 6.74 4.97
N THR A 360 -13.62 6.49 4.07
CA THR A 360 -13.90 5.91 2.75
C THR A 360 -14.54 4.53 2.90
N LEU A 361 -13.99 3.69 3.80
CA LEU A 361 -14.53 2.38 4.11
C LEU A 361 -15.94 2.45 4.72
N ILE A 362 -16.11 3.24 5.78
CA ILE A 362 -17.41 3.42 6.44
C ILE A 362 -18.45 3.94 5.44
N SER A 363 -18.10 4.94 4.62
CA SER A 363 -19.00 5.47 3.60
C SER A 363 -19.43 4.39 2.63
N THR A 364 -18.49 3.57 2.15
CA THR A 364 -18.78 2.47 1.22
C THR A 364 -19.73 1.44 1.82
N LEU A 365 -19.42 0.94 3.01
CA LEU A 365 -20.27 -0.03 3.72
C LEU A 365 -21.64 0.56 4.03
N SER A 366 -21.68 1.83 4.45
CA SER A 366 -22.91 2.53 4.73
C SER A 366 -23.76 2.67 3.47
N PHE A 367 -23.21 3.10 2.33
CA PHE A 367 -23.95 3.15 1.05
C PHE A 367 -24.51 1.78 0.65
N CYS A 368 -23.76 0.69 0.89
CA CYS A 368 -24.25 -0.67 0.65
C CYS A 368 -25.42 -1.02 1.57
N TRP A 369 -25.30 -0.68 2.87
CA TRP A 369 -26.35 -0.87 3.87
C TRP A 369 -27.63 -0.11 3.54
N LEU A 370 -27.49 1.16 3.12
CA LEU A 370 -28.61 1.98 2.65
C LEU A 370 -29.33 1.34 1.49
N ASN A 371 -28.57 0.90 0.47
CA ASN A 371 -29.18 0.31 -0.71
C ASN A 371 -29.89 -1.01 -0.37
N ALA A 372 -29.25 -1.87 0.44
CA ALA A 372 -29.82 -3.14 0.87
C ALA A 372 -31.14 -2.98 1.65
N ASN A 373 -31.26 -1.92 2.46
CA ASN A 373 -32.42 -1.67 3.31
C ASN A 373 -33.40 -0.64 2.75
N SER A 374 -33.12 -0.02 1.61
CA SER A 374 -33.98 1.01 0.98
C SER A 374 -35.40 0.52 0.65
N ARG A 375 -35.59 -0.80 0.58
CA ARG A 375 -36.87 -1.46 0.27
C ARG A 375 -37.55 -2.07 1.49
N MET A 376 -36.95 -1.99 2.68
CA MET A 376 -37.51 -2.57 3.90
C MET A 376 -38.58 -1.68 4.52
N PRO A 377 -39.64 -2.26 5.12
CA PRO A 377 -40.68 -1.49 5.77
C PRO A 377 -40.15 -0.73 6.99
N PRO A 378 -40.72 0.45 7.29
CA PRO A 378 -40.24 1.42 8.28
C PRO A 378 -40.36 0.97 9.75
N CYS A 379 -40.97 -0.19 10.03
CA CYS A 379 -41.14 -0.70 11.39
C CYS A 379 -39.82 -1.11 12.06
N ASP A 380 -38.80 -1.41 11.27
CA ASP A 380 -37.47 -1.80 11.77
C ASP A 380 -36.48 -0.63 11.81
N ILE A 381 -36.95 0.63 11.75
CA ILE A 381 -36.05 1.79 11.63
C ILE A 381 -34.99 1.84 12.75
N LEU A 382 -35.36 1.57 14.00
CA LEU A 382 -34.39 1.57 15.09
C LEU A 382 -33.37 0.42 14.99
N ASN A 383 -33.77 -0.73 14.45
CA ASN A 383 -32.86 -1.89 14.30
C ASN A 383 -31.98 -1.74 13.06
N VAL A 384 -32.51 -1.17 11.98
CA VAL A 384 -31.82 -0.98 10.70
C VAL A 384 -30.91 0.25 10.75
N TRP A 385 -31.32 1.35 11.36
CA TRP A 385 -30.58 2.60 11.29
C TRP A 385 -29.60 2.82 12.45
N ARG A 386 -29.74 2.06 13.55
CA ARG A 386 -28.86 2.20 14.71
C ARG A 386 -27.40 1.86 14.43
N PRO A 387 -27.02 0.74 13.79
CA PRO A 387 -25.62 0.45 13.50
C PRO A 387 -24.99 1.56 12.65
N PHE A 388 -25.73 2.04 11.65
CA PHE A 388 -25.32 3.18 10.84
C PHE A 388 -25.10 4.43 11.70
N TYR A 389 -26.11 4.81 12.51
CA TYR A 389 -26.05 5.99 13.35
C TYR A 389 -24.90 5.92 14.35
N ASP A 390 -24.71 4.78 15.01
CA ASP A 390 -23.70 4.62 16.04
C ASP A 390 -22.28 4.74 15.47
N ASN A 391 -22.03 4.17 14.28
CA ASN A 391 -20.74 4.33 13.57
C ASN A 391 -20.46 5.80 13.23
N TRP A 392 -21.46 6.50 12.71
CA TRP A 392 -21.29 7.88 12.27
C TRP A 392 -21.28 8.86 13.44
N ASN A 393 -22.07 8.65 14.49
CA ASN A 393 -22.07 9.48 15.69
C ASN A 393 -20.70 9.51 16.38
N ALA A 394 -20.00 8.37 16.44
CA ALA A 394 -18.64 8.30 16.97
C ALA A 394 -17.61 9.12 16.16
N VAL A 395 -17.90 9.38 14.89
CA VAL A 395 -17.03 10.11 13.96
C VAL A 395 -17.42 11.60 13.86
N ILE A 396 -18.72 11.92 14.02
CA ILE A 396 -19.31 13.25 13.79
C ILE A 396 -19.11 14.22 14.95
N GLN A 397 -18.86 13.74 16.18
CA GLN A 397 -18.82 14.60 17.36
C GLN A 397 -17.72 15.69 17.33
N ASP A 398 -16.76 15.61 16.40
CA ASP A 398 -15.73 16.64 16.20
C ASP A 398 -15.61 17.02 14.70
N GLN A 399 -16.06 18.24 14.35
CA GLN A 399 -15.64 19.12 13.22
C GLN A 399 -15.55 18.63 11.75
N TYR A 400 -15.87 17.38 11.38
CA TYR A 400 -15.88 16.96 9.97
C TYR A 400 -17.31 16.88 9.39
N SER A 401 -17.57 17.69 8.35
CA SER A 401 -18.88 17.82 7.68
C SER A 401 -19.27 16.56 6.90
N ILE A 402 -19.87 15.59 7.57
CA ILE A 402 -20.49 14.37 6.98
C ILE A 402 -21.93 14.65 6.54
N GLU A 403 -22.39 15.87 6.73
CA GLU A 403 -23.76 16.27 6.53
C GLU A 403 -24.33 15.96 5.13
N PRO A 404 -23.55 16.03 4.00
CA PRO A 404 -24.05 15.64 2.67
C PRO A 404 -24.45 14.17 2.55
N PHE A 405 -23.73 13.32 3.28
CA PHE A 405 -23.96 11.89 3.27
C PHE A 405 -25.22 11.53 4.07
N ILE A 406 -25.42 12.19 5.22
CA ILE A 406 -26.64 12.06 6.03
C ILE A 406 -27.87 12.58 5.27
N ALA A 407 -27.78 13.70 4.55
CA ALA A 407 -28.89 14.16 3.72
C ALA A 407 -29.25 13.16 2.63
N TYR A 408 -28.27 12.53 1.96
CA TYR A 408 -28.54 11.50 0.96
C TYR A 408 -29.28 10.28 1.55
N VAL A 409 -28.84 9.80 2.73
CA VAL A 409 -29.51 8.72 3.47
C VAL A 409 -30.99 9.03 3.68
N PHE A 410 -31.29 10.25 4.12
CA PHE A 410 -32.65 10.67 4.42
C PHE A 410 -33.51 10.97 3.18
N THR A 411 -32.91 11.34 2.03
CA THR A 411 -33.63 11.48 0.75
C THR A 411 -34.13 10.16 0.18
N ARG A 412 -33.63 9.03 0.68
CA ARG A 412 -33.98 7.67 0.21
C ARG A 412 -35.00 6.97 1.09
N ILE A 413 -35.38 7.58 2.22
CA ILE A 413 -36.47 7.09 3.06
C ILE A 413 -37.79 7.48 2.39
N ASP A 414 -38.67 6.50 2.12
CA ASP A 414 -40.04 6.78 1.70
C ASP A 414 -40.86 7.24 2.92
N TRP A 415 -40.73 8.52 3.25
CA TRP A 415 -41.39 9.14 4.40
C TRP A 415 -42.91 9.03 4.35
N ARG A 416 -43.52 9.02 3.17
CA ARG A 416 -44.97 8.88 3.02
C ARG A 416 -45.45 7.49 3.43
N HIS A 417 -44.63 6.46 3.20
CA HIS A 417 -44.88 5.12 3.68
C HIS A 417 -44.56 4.99 5.19
N THR A 418 -43.49 5.63 5.67
CA THR A 418 -43.10 5.71 7.09
C THR A 418 -44.17 6.33 7.98
N LEU A 419 -44.79 7.43 7.52
CA LEU A 419 -45.83 8.16 8.26
C LEU A 419 -47.17 7.41 8.32
N LYS A 420 -47.47 6.57 7.32
CA LYS A 420 -48.72 5.81 7.26
C LYS A 420 -48.76 4.58 8.17
N ASN A 421 -47.60 4.01 8.50
CA ASN A 421 -47.52 2.73 9.20
C ASN A 421 -47.38 2.84 10.74
N GLN A 422 -47.41 4.06 11.32
CA GLN A 422 -47.49 4.34 12.77
C GLN A 422 -46.56 3.52 13.70
N SER A 423 -45.42 3.04 13.21
CA SER A 423 -44.51 2.18 13.99
C SER A 423 -43.52 2.94 14.87
N LEU A 424 -43.36 4.24 14.65
CA LEU A 424 -42.48 5.12 15.43
C LEU A 424 -43.33 6.01 16.33
N THR A 425 -42.90 6.20 17.59
CA THR A 425 -43.54 7.20 18.44
C THR A 425 -43.26 8.60 17.89
N THR A 426 -44.18 9.53 18.13
CA THR A 426 -44.03 10.93 17.71
C THR A 426 -42.69 11.50 18.16
N GLU A 427 -42.26 11.18 19.39
CA GLU A 427 -41.00 11.61 19.99
C GLU A 427 -39.75 11.08 19.24
N GLN A 428 -39.78 9.82 18.78
CA GLN A 428 -38.71 9.24 17.96
C GLN A 428 -38.64 9.88 16.58
N MET A 429 -39.79 10.15 15.97
CA MET A 429 -39.84 10.86 14.69
C MET A 429 -39.35 12.30 14.83
N THR A 430 -39.72 12.99 15.91
CA THR A 430 -39.25 14.34 16.24
C THR A 430 -37.73 14.38 16.39
N LEU A 431 -37.12 13.43 17.11
CA LEU A 431 -35.65 13.34 17.26
C LEU A 431 -34.94 13.13 15.92
N ILE A 432 -35.49 12.27 15.05
CA ILE A 432 -34.94 12.00 13.71
C ILE A 432 -35.02 13.26 12.83
N VAL A 433 -36.17 13.94 12.80
CA VAL A 433 -36.38 15.16 12.01
C VAL A 433 -35.53 16.33 12.54
N GLU A 434 -35.28 16.40 13.85
CA GLU A 434 -34.37 17.38 14.45
C GLU A 434 -32.94 17.22 13.97
N ASN A 435 -32.42 15.99 14.01
CA ASN A 435 -31.07 15.70 13.54
C ASN A 435 -30.92 15.98 12.04
N ILE A 436 -31.94 15.68 11.23
CA ILE A 436 -32.01 16.05 9.80
C ILE A 436 -31.90 17.57 9.63
N SER A 437 -32.62 18.33 10.44
CA SER A 437 -32.70 19.78 10.30
C SER A 437 -31.37 20.47 10.64
N TYR A 438 -30.67 20.00 11.67
CA TYR A 438 -29.32 20.47 11.99
C TYR A 438 -28.30 20.10 10.89
N THR A 439 -28.45 18.91 10.31
CA THR A 439 -27.62 18.42 9.20
C THR A 439 -27.85 19.23 7.91
N MET A 440 -29.10 19.58 7.58
CA MET A 440 -29.41 20.42 6.41
C MET A 440 -28.92 21.86 6.57
N VAL A 441 -28.94 22.36 7.81
CA VAL A 441 -28.45 23.69 8.15
C VAL A 441 -26.94 23.81 7.91
N SER A 442 -26.15 22.80 8.26
CA SER A 442 -24.71 22.80 7.97
C SER A 442 -24.39 22.52 6.48
N LEU A 443 -25.31 21.83 5.79
CA LEU A 443 -25.23 21.55 4.36
C LEU A 443 -25.54 22.67 3.39
N SER A 444 -26.19 23.73 3.89
CA SER A 444 -26.57 24.95 3.16
C SER A 444 -25.42 25.61 2.37
N SER A 445 -24.19 25.13 2.56
CA SER A 445 -22.98 25.55 1.87
C SER A 445 -22.67 24.84 0.54
N GLN A 446 -23.37 23.75 0.16
CA GLN A 446 -23.00 22.87 -0.97
C GLN A 446 -24.00 22.82 -2.15
N LYS A 447 -23.53 22.46 -3.36
CA LYS A 447 -24.31 22.40 -4.61
C LYS A 447 -25.37 21.28 -4.67
N CYS A 448 -25.29 20.27 -3.79
CA CYS A 448 -26.13 19.07 -3.83
C CYS A 448 -27.55 19.25 -3.26
N LEU A 449 -27.88 20.42 -2.68
CA LEU A 449 -29.20 20.71 -2.08
C LEU A 449 -30.36 20.64 -3.08
N ALA A 450 -30.08 20.85 -4.36
CA ALA A 450 -31.07 20.84 -5.44
C ALA A 450 -31.76 19.48 -5.65
N GLU A 451 -31.18 18.38 -5.16
CA GLU A 451 -31.69 17.02 -5.38
C GLU A 451 -32.56 16.50 -4.23
N ILE A 452 -32.76 17.29 -3.16
CA ILE A 452 -33.52 16.89 -1.98
C ILE A 452 -35.02 17.17 -2.18
N ASP A 453 -35.86 16.13 -2.16
CA ASP A 453 -37.32 16.27 -2.14
C ASP A 453 -37.81 16.66 -0.74
N MET A 454 -37.72 17.95 -0.45
CA MET A 454 -38.14 18.58 0.80
C MET A 454 -39.63 18.42 1.10
N GLN A 455 -40.46 18.10 0.10
CA GLN A 455 -41.91 17.91 0.29
C GLN A 455 -42.24 16.57 0.96
N SER A 456 -41.27 15.65 1.02
CA SER A 456 -41.44 14.34 1.64
C SER A 456 -41.16 14.33 3.14
N ILE A 457 -40.41 15.31 3.67
CA ILE A 457 -39.97 15.34 5.07
C ILE A 457 -41.09 15.90 5.96
N PRO A 458 -41.49 15.20 7.05
CA PRO A 458 -42.59 15.62 7.92
C PRO A 458 -42.15 16.64 8.97
N PHE A 459 -41.84 17.87 8.54
CA PHE A 459 -41.49 18.97 9.45
C PHE A 459 -42.62 19.34 10.43
N GLU A 460 -43.85 18.91 10.15
CA GLU A 460 -45.04 18.98 11.04
C GLU A 460 -44.83 18.30 12.39
N LEU A 461 -43.85 17.39 12.50
CA LEU A 461 -43.53 16.70 13.75
C LEU A 461 -42.59 17.49 14.68
N LEU A 462 -42.10 18.64 14.23
CA LEU A 462 -41.25 19.52 15.03
C LEU A 462 -42.08 20.53 15.81
N THR A 463 -41.63 20.89 17.02
CA THR A 463 -42.27 21.98 17.78
C THR A 463 -42.06 23.32 17.07
N ALA A 464 -43.03 24.23 17.20
CA ALA A 464 -42.96 25.57 16.59
C ALA A 464 -41.65 26.31 16.93
N THR A 465 -41.16 26.14 18.16
CA THR A 465 -39.86 26.70 18.62
C THR A 465 -38.65 26.12 17.89
N LYS A 466 -38.69 24.84 17.51
CA LYS A 466 -37.61 24.17 16.76
C LYS A 466 -37.71 24.48 15.27
N VAL A 467 -38.91 24.51 14.70
CA VAL A 467 -39.12 25.02 13.34
C VAL A 467 -38.61 26.46 13.22
N GLN A 468 -38.87 27.29 14.22
CA GLN A 468 -38.38 28.67 14.27
C GLN A 468 -36.86 28.76 14.42
N SER A 469 -36.22 27.91 15.25
CA SER A 469 -34.76 27.89 15.36
C SER A 469 -34.10 27.44 14.06
N ILE A 470 -34.60 26.37 13.44
CA ILE A 470 -34.14 25.86 12.14
C ILE A 470 -34.33 26.94 11.07
N GLY A 471 -35.51 27.55 11.00
CA GLY A 471 -35.82 28.65 10.08
C GLY A 471 -34.90 29.86 10.27
N GLN A 472 -34.58 30.23 11.52
CA GLN A 472 -33.63 31.31 11.81
C GLN A 472 -32.21 30.97 11.36
N VAL A 473 -31.73 29.74 11.53
CA VAL A 473 -30.41 29.36 11.06
C VAL A 473 -30.38 29.31 9.53
N ILE A 474 -31.41 28.78 8.88
CA ILE A 474 -31.48 28.74 7.41
C ILE A 474 -31.52 30.15 6.82
N VAL A 475 -32.35 31.05 7.37
CA VAL A 475 -32.35 32.47 7.00
C VAL A 475 -30.96 33.08 7.20
N ARG A 476 -30.26 32.76 8.29
CA ARG A 476 -28.89 33.25 8.54
C ARG A 476 -27.90 32.73 7.50
N VAL A 477 -28.02 31.49 7.02
CA VAL A 477 -27.15 30.99 5.95
C VAL A 477 -27.51 31.60 4.59
N ILE A 478 -28.79 31.76 4.27
CA ILE A 478 -29.24 32.47 3.06
C ILE A 478 -28.66 33.89 3.05
N LYS A 479 -28.65 34.58 4.21
CA LYS A 479 -28.02 35.90 4.38
C LYS A 479 -26.51 35.88 4.12
N LEU A 480 -25.80 34.85 4.54
CA LEU A 480 -24.35 34.71 4.35
C LEU A 480 -23.96 34.35 2.91
N LYS A 481 -24.88 33.80 2.11
CA LYS A 481 -24.59 33.28 0.77
C LYS A 481 -25.49 33.82 -0.34
N SER A 482 -26.10 34.99 -0.18
CA SER A 482 -27.03 35.58 -1.16
C SER A 482 -26.45 35.65 -2.59
N TYR A 483 -25.14 35.87 -2.74
CA TYR A 483 -24.44 35.84 -4.03
C TYR A 483 -24.40 34.47 -4.74
N PHE A 484 -24.51 33.35 -4.00
CA PHE A 484 -24.42 32.00 -4.55
C PHE A 484 -25.75 31.56 -5.20
N PHE A 485 -26.87 32.06 -4.69
CA PHE A 485 -28.23 31.68 -5.11
C PHE A 485 -28.71 32.40 -6.38
N GLU A 486 -28.06 33.49 -6.79
CA GLU A 486 -28.41 34.23 -8.02
C GLU A 486 -27.97 33.53 -9.32
N SER A 487 -27.17 32.45 -9.24
CA SER A 487 -26.56 31.80 -10.41
C SER A 487 -27.10 30.40 -10.77
N ASN A 488 -28.02 29.81 -10.00
CA ASN A 488 -28.52 28.45 -10.23
C ASN A 488 -30.06 28.35 -10.09
N ASN A 489 -30.74 27.97 -11.19
CA ASN A 489 -32.20 27.77 -11.22
C ASN A 489 -32.69 26.64 -10.29
N THR A 490 -31.85 25.65 -10.00
CA THR A 490 -32.19 24.50 -9.16
C THR A 490 -32.17 24.80 -7.66
N SER A 491 -31.43 25.83 -7.23
CA SER A 491 -31.47 26.32 -5.85
C SER A 491 -32.71 27.17 -5.55
N HIS A 492 -33.45 27.58 -6.59
CA HIS A 492 -34.71 28.31 -6.47
C HIS A 492 -35.86 27.41 -6.01
N SER A 493 -35.97 26.19 -6.57
CA SER A 493 -36.99 25.21 -6.15
C SER A 493 -36.79 24.73 -4.71
N PHE A 494 -35.53 24.57 -4.28
CA PHE A 494 -35.14 24.27 -2.90
C PHE A 494 -35.64 25.34 -1.92
N LEU A 495 -35.36 26.62 -2.21
CA LEU A 495 -35.82 27.75 -1.39
C LEU A 495 -37.34 27.84 -1.33
N LEU A 496 -38.01 27.61 -2.47
CA LEU A 496 -39.47 27.66 -2.59
C LEU A 496 -40.16 26.55 -1.79
N GLY A 497 -39.64 25.32 -1.84
CA GLY A 497 -40.16 24.19 -1.07
C GLY A 497 -40.01 24.38 0.44
N LEU A 498 -38.86 24.92 0.86
CA LEU A 498 -38.57 25.19 2.27
C LEU A 498 -39.41 26.36 2.82
N LEU A 499 -39.54 27.46 2.08
CA LEU A 499 -40.37 28.60 2.48
C LEU A 499 -41.83 28.20 2.60
N LYS A 500 -42.35 27.38 1.68
CA LYS A 500 -43.72 26.88 1.72
C LYS A 500 -44.00 26.02 2.96
N GLN A 501 -43.04 25.18 3.35
CA GLN A 501 -43.10 24.38 4.58
C GLN A 501 -43.01 25.25 5.86
N ILE A 502 -42.11 26.25 5.89
CA ILE A 502 -42.01 27.19 7.01
C ILE A 502 -43.31 27.98 7.19
N CYS A 503 -43.92 28.44 6.09
CA CYS A 503 -45.20 29.16 6.11
C CYS A 503 -46.39 28.29 6.54
N LEU A 504 -46.39 27.00 6.20
CA LEU A 504 -47.42 26.05 6.65
C LEU A 504 -47.34 25.75 8.15
N LEU A 505 -46.15 25.86 8.75
CA LEU A 505 -45.90 25.50 10.15
C LEU A 505 -45.97 26.67 11.14
N SER A 506 -45.94 27.91 10.65
CA SER A 506 -45.85 29.09 11.51
C SER A 506 -47.19 29.77 11.81
N ASP A 507 -48.32 29.35 11.21
CA ASP A 507 -49.65 30.00 11.32
C ASP A 507 -49.61 31.53 11.13
N THR A 508 -48.59 32.06 10.45
CA THR A 508 -48.43 33.48 10.17
C THR A 508 -48.74 33.74 8.72
N ASP A 509 -49.86 34.43 8.51
CA ASP A 509 -50.27 34.98 7.23
C ASP A 509 -49.13 35.84 6.65
N ILE A 510 -48.71 35.55 5.42
CA ILE A 510 -47.63 36.27 4.70
C ILE A 510 -47.99 37.76 4.45
N ASN A 511 -49.24 38.14 4.73
CA ASN A 511 -49.74 39.51 4.62
C ASN A 511 -49.48 40.38 5.87
N ASP A 512 -48.75 39.89 6.88
CA ASP A 512 -48.34 40.72 8.00
C ASP A 512 -47.29 41.75 7.55
N GLU A 513 -47.76 42.95 7.21
CA GLU A 513 -46.96 44.06 6.69
C GLU A 513 -45.74 44.37 7.56
N ASP A 514 -45.81 44.11 8.87
CA ASP A 514 -44.72 44.38 9.82
C ASP A 514 -43.52 43.41 9.64
N TRP A 515 -43.75 42.17 9.19
CA TRP A 515 -42.65 41.23 8.89
C TRP A 515 -41.93 41.60 7.60
N LEU A 516 -42.68 42.00 6.57
CA LEU A 516 -42.19 42.49 5.28
C LEU A 516 -41.43 43.83 5.41
N LEU A 517 -41.90 44.74 6.28
CA LEU A 517 -41.24 46.01 6.56
C LEU A 517 -39.90 45.85 7.29
N LYS A 518 -39.80 44.88 8.22
CA LYS A 518 -38.54 44.59 8.93
C LYS A 518 -37.46 43.99 8.02
N HIS A 519 -37.86 43.41 6.90
CA HIS A 519 -36.98 42.70 5.95
C HIS A 519 -36.99 43.35 4.56
N LYS A 520 -37.17 44.68 4.50
CA LYS A 520 -37.29 45.49 3.28
C LYS A 520 -36.16 45.30 2.25
N TYR A 521 -34.99 44.84 2.69
CA TYR A 521 -33.86 44.52 1.79
C TYR A 521 -34.05 43.19 1.02
N TYR A 522 -34.86 42.27 1.55
CA TYR A 522 -35.18 40.96 0.95
C TYR A 522 -36.47 40.96 0.14
N ALA A 523 -37.34 41.96 0.36
CA ALA A 523 -38.60 42.11 -0.35
C ALA A 523 -38.42 42.25 -1.88
N ASN A 524 -37.29 42.80 -2.36
CA ASN A 524 -37.06 42.91 -3.80
C ASN A 524 -36.71 41.57 -4.45
N SER A 525 -35.87 40.73 -3.81
CA SER A 525 -35.55 39.38 -4.30
C SER A 525 -36.71 38.40 -4.13
N ILE A 526 -37.47 38.53 -3.04
CA ILE A 526 -38.66 37.72 -2.76
C ILE A 526 -39.87 38.16 -3.62
N SER A 527 -40.04 39.45 -3.93
CA SER A 527 -41.12 39.90 -4.84
C SER A 527 -40.87 39.49 -6.30
N TYR A 528 -39.60 39.30 -6.68
CA TYR A 528 -39.25 38.73 -7.99
C TYR A 528 -39.66 37.25 -8.06
N LEU A 529 -39.40 36.50 -6.98
CA LEU A 529 -39.82 35.11 -6.77
C LEU A 529 -41.35 34.92 -6.67
N LEU A 530 -42.07 35.88 -6.08
CA LEU A 530 -43.52 35.84 -5.91
C LEU A 530 -44.28 36.32 -7.16
N LYS A 531 -43.68 37.13 -8.04
CA LYS A 531 -44.30 37.52 -9.32
C LYS A 531 -44.49 36.33 -10.25
N ASP A 532 -43.56 35.37 -10.25
CA ASP A 532 -43.66 34.12 -11.02
C ASP A 532 -44.67 33.11 -10.45
N LEU A 533 -45.22 33.35 -9.26
CA LEU A 533 -46.31 32.55 -8.67
C LEU A 533 -47.71 33.10 -8.98
N SER A 534 -47.81 34.25 -9.65
CA SER A 534 -49.08 34.86 -10.09
C SER A 534 -49.38 34.70 -11.58
N SER A 535 -48.59 33.90 -12.28
CA SER A 535 -48.83 33.34 -13.63
C SER A 535 -48.82 31.82 -13.56
#